data_AF-A0A0D1E9V0-F1
#
_entry.id   AF-A0A0D1E9V0-F1
#
_cell.length_a   1.000
_cell.length_b   1.000
_cell.length_c   1.000
_cell.angle_alpha   90.00
_cell.angle_beta   90.00
_cell.angle_gamma   90.00
#
_symmetry.space_group_name_H-M   'P 1'
#
loop_
_entity.id
_entity.type
_entity.pdbx_description
1 polymer ?
#
loop_
_entity_poly.entity_id
_entity_poly.type
_entity_poly.pdbx_seq_one_letter_code
_entity_poly.pdbx_strand_id
1 'polypeptide(L)'
;MSFLRSLFLGFLGFVLLVFALANLQPVSVAFLPGVLADAASYVFEGADAAPRAPGDQPFSIDGIPLFVVILASAAMGLAIGFTWEWLREHKHRSEAARQRAEKERLERQLAKERGPTEQDDVLALVERNT
;
A
#
# COMPACT_ATOMS: atom_id res chain seq x y z
N MET A 1 10.81 6.50 -16.83
CA MET A 1 10.18 7.01 -15.59
C MET A 1 10.09 5.97 -14.45
N SER A 2 10.20 4.65 -14.69
CA SER A 2 10.20 3.63 -13.61
C SER A 2 11.60 3.33 -13.04
N PHE A 3 12.66 3.52 -13.84
CA PHE A 3 14.02 3.10 -13.48
C PHE A 3 14.54 3.78 -12.20
N LEU A 4 14.26 5.07 -12.01
CA LEU A 4 14.69 5.80 -10.82
C LEU A 4 14.00 5.31 -9.53
N ARG A 5 12.71 4.93 -9.63
CA ARG A 5 11.96 4.33 -8.53
C ARG A 5 12.50 2.93 -8.18
N SER A 6 12.76 2.10 -9.18
CA SER A 6 13.32 0.76 -8.97
C SER A 6 14.76 0.80 -8.46
N LEU A 7 15.58 1.75 -8.94
CA LEU A 7 16.95 1.96 -8.47
C LEU A 7 16.96 2.38 -6.99
N PHE A 8 16.07 3.31 -6.62
CA PHE A 8 15.91 3.72 -5.23
C PHE A 8 15.47 2.56 -4.32
N LEU A 9 14.46 1.77 -4.75
CA LEU A 9 14.00 0.60 -3.99
C LEU A 9 15.08 -0.49 -3.87
N GLY A 10 15.84 -0.73 -4.95
CA GLY A 10 16.93 -1.70 -4.95
C GLY A 10 18.07 -1.27 -4.03
N PHE A 11 18.45 0.02 -4.06
CA PHE A 11 19.45 0.58 -3.14
C PHE A 11 18.99 0.50 -1.68
N LEU A 12 17.74 0.88 -1.41
CA LEU A 12 17.15 0.76 -0.07
C LEU A 12 17.15 -0.69 0.41
N GLY A 13 16.73 -1.64 -0.45
CA GLY A 13 16.76 -3.07 -0.15
C GLY A 13 18.18 -3.59 0.16
N PHE A 14 19.18 -3.12 -0.59
CA PHE A 14 20.58 -3.46 -0.34
C PHE A 14 21.08 -2.94 1.01
N VAL A 15 20.77 -1.69 1.36
CA VAL A 15 21.13 -1.11 2.68
C VAL A 15 20.48 -1.91 3.80
N LEU A 16 19.20 -2.26 3.65
CA LEU A 16 18.48 -3.08 4.63
C LEU A 16 19.06 -4.49 4.76
N LEU A 17 19.50 -5.10 3.66
CA LEU A 17 20.17 -6.41 3.66
C LEU A 17 21.49 -6.36 4.44
N VAL A 18 22.30 -5.31 4.24
CA VAL A 18 23.55 -5.12 5.00
C VAL A 18 23.25 -4.92 6.48
N PHE A 19 22.24 -4.11 6.82
CA PHE A 19 21.84 -3.88 8.21
C PHE A 19 21.35 -5.18 8.88
N ALA A 20 20.65 -6.02 8.12
CA ALA A 20 20.20 -7.34 8.57
C ALA A 20 21.37 -8.27 8.91
N LEU A 21 22.32 -8.40 7.99
CA LEU A 21 23.51 -9.22 8.19
C LEU A 21 24.42 -8.68 9.29
N ALA A 22 24.50 -7.35 9.45
CA ALA A 22 25.29 -6.73 10.50
C ALA A 22 24.71 -6.96 11.90
N ASN A 23 23.40 -7.20 12.01
CA ASN A 23 22.70 -7.28 13.29
C ASN A 23 21.98 -8.62 13.52
N LEU A 24 22.68 -9.72 13.22
CA LEU A 24 22.24 -11.11 13.43
C LEU A 24 22.15 -11.53 14.91
N GLN A 25 22.54 -10.66 15.83
CA GLN A 25 22.58 -10.97 17.26
C GLN A 25 21.17 -11.30 17.78
N PRO A 26 20.99 -12.45 18.46
CA PRO A 26 19.70 -12.81 19.04
C PRO A 26 19.39 -11.89 20.23
N VAL A 27 18.17 -11.34 20.25
CA VAL A 27 17.68 -10.46 21.33
C VAL A 27 16.35 -11.00 21.83
N SER A 28 16.16 -11.01 23.14
CA SER A 28 14.88 -11.28 23.77
C SER A 28 13.99 -10.05 23.68
N VAL A 29 12.81 -10.19 23.07
CA VAL A 29 11.84 -9.10 22.92
C VAL A 29 10.67 -9.37 23.84
N ALA A 30 10.47 -8.50 24.83
CA ALA A 30 9.29 -8.49 25.68
C ALA A 30 8.23 -7.56 25.08
N PHE A 31 7.03 -8.06 24.82
CA PHE A 31 5.93 -7.27 24.26
C PHE A 31 5.13 -6.53 25.33
N LEU A 32 5.19 -6.99 26.58
CA LEU A 32 4.56 -6.35 27.73
C LEU A 32 5.62 -5.92 28.76
N PRO A 33 5.49 -4.72 29.34
CA PRO A 33 6.28 -4.35 30.52
C PRO A 33 5.85 -5.22 31.71
N GLY A 34 6.81 -5.58 32.58
CA GLY A 34 6.60 -6.57 33.65
C GLY A 34 5.35 -6.32 34.52
N VAL A 35 5.05 -5.06 34.84
CA VAL A 35 3.86 -4.69 35.63
C VAL A 35 2.55 -5.05 34.91
N LEU A 36 2.49 -4.87 33.60
CA LEU A 36 1.31 -5.25 32.80
C LEU A 36 1.25 -6.75 32.59
N ALA A 37 2.40 -7.42 32.52
CA ALA A 37 2.49 -8.88 32.40
C ALA A 37 1.89 -9.57 33.64
N ASP A 38 2.21 -9.07 34.83
CA ASP A 38 1.62 -9.53 36.08
C ASP A 38 0.13 -9.21 36.15
N ALA A 39 -0.28 -8.00 35.75
CA ALA A 39 -1.71 -7.65 35.69
C ALA A 39 -2.48 -8.56 34.71
N ALA A 40 -1.90 -8.88 33.56
CA ALA A 40 -2.50 -9.76 32.57
C ALA A 40 -2.61 -11.20 33.10
N SER A 41 -1.61 -11.74 33.81
CA SER A 41 -1.71 -13.08 34.39
C SER A 41 -2.82 -13.17 35.45
N TYR A 42 -2.98 -12.15 36.31
CA TYR A 42 -4.12 -12.11 37.24
C TYR A 42 -5.49 -12.09 36.51
N VAL A 43 -5.57 -11.42 35.35
CA VAL A 43 -6.81 -11.30 34.56
C VAL A 43 -7.11 -12.55 33.72
N PHE A 44 -6.10 -13.17 33.11
CA PHE A 44 -6.26 -14.29 32.17
C PHE A 44 -6.09 -15.67 32.83
N GLU A 45 -5.22 -15.81 33.83
CA GLU A 45 -4.90 -17.07 34.54
C GLU A 45 -5.60 -17.16 35.92
N GLY A 46 -6.02 -16.02 36.50
CA GLY A 46 -6.75 -15.97 37.78
C GLY A 46 -5.88 -15.61 39.00
N ALA A 47 -6.51 -15.41 40.15
CA ALA A 47 -5.83 -14.99 41.39
C ALA A 47 -4.87 -16.06 41.96
N ASP A 48 -5.02 -17.29 41.50
CA ASP A 48 -4.28 -18.48 41.91
C ASP A 48 -2.98 -18.67 41.09
N ALA A 49 -2.70 -17.77 40.15
CA ALA A 49 -1.48 -17.75 39.37
C ALA A 49 -0.26 -17.76 40.31
N ALA A 50 0.52 -18.85 40.26
CA ALA A 50 1.71 -19.00 41.08
C ALA A 50 2.70 -17.85 40.78
N PRO A 51 3.40 -17.29 41.80
CA PRO A 51 4.45 -16.32 41.58
C PRO A 51 5.49 -16.88 40.61
N ARG A 52 5.57 -16.32 39.41
CA ARG A 52 6.42 -16.84 38.33
C ARG A 52 7.87 -16.44 38.56
N ALA A 53 8.80 -17.27 38.08
CA ALA A 53 10.23 -17.02 38.28
C ALA A 53 10.65 -15.68 37.65
N PRO A 54 11.52 -14.89 38.32
CA PRO A 54 12.01 -13.64 37.77
C PRO A 54 12.82 -13.92 36.48
N GLY A 55 12.25 -13.54 35.34
CA GLY A 55 12.81 -13.82 34.01
C GLY A 55 11.80 -14.42 33.04
N ASP A 56 10.77 -15.12 33.54
CA ASP A 56 9.67 -15.66 32.74
C ASP A 56 8.67 -14.55 32.41
N GLN A 57 9.00 -13.71 31.41
CA GLN A 57 8.10 -12.68 30.93
C GLN A 57 7.01 -13.32 30.04
N PRO A 58 5.72 -13.32 30.43
CA PRO A 58 4.67 -13.72 29.53
C PRO A 58 4.65 -12.75 28.35
N PHE A 59 4.40 -13.27 27.14
CA PHE A 59 4.51 -12.50 25.90
C PHE A 59 5.92 -11.96 25.65
N SER A 60 6.93 -12.82 25.78
CA SER A 60 8.27 -12.59 25.25
C SER A 60 8.59 -13.62 24.16
N ILE A 61 9.39 -13.24 23.18
CA ILE A 61 9.99 -14.19 22.24
C ILE A 61 11.50 -14.08 22.33
N ASP A 62 12.13 -15.23 22.57
CA ASP A 62 13.57 -15.36 22.67
C ASP A 62 14.21 -15.72 21.33
N GLY A 63 15.46 -15.30 21.16
CA GLY A 63 16.30 -15.77 20.06
C GLY A 63 16.01 -15.15 18.70
N ILE A 64 15.15 -14.12 18.61
CA ILE A 64 14.91 -13.43 17.34
C ILE A 64 16.00 -12.37 17.10
N PRO A 65 16.67 -12.36 15.94
CA PRO A 65 17.57 -11.29 15.59
C PRO A 65 16.84 -9.94 15.49
N LEU A 66 17.40 -8.89 16.10
CA LEU A 66 16.76 -7.58 16.18
C LEU A 66 16.39 -6.99 14.81
N PHE A 67 17.20 -7.26 13.78
CA PHE A 67 16.91 -6.77 12.43
C PHE A 67 15.58 -7.29 11.88
N VAL A 68 15.16 -8.51 12.22
CA VAL A 68 13.92 -9.11 11.72
C VAL A 68 12.73 -8.31 12.23
N VAL A 69 12.78 -7.90 13.51
CA VAL A 69 11.73 -7.11 14.16
C VAL A 69 11.62 -5.73 13.52
N ILE A 70 12.76 -5.04 13.32
CA ILE A 70 12.80 -3.71 12.72
C ILE A 70 12.37 -3.77 11.24
N LEU A 71 12.83 -4.78 10.49
CA LEU A 71 12.48 -4.94 9.09
C LEU A 71 11.00 -5.29 8.91
N ALA A 72 10.47 -6.20 9.73
CA ALA A 72 9.07 -6.60 9.69
C ALA A 72 8.15 -5.43 10.05
N SER A 73 8.47 -4.66 11.10
CA SER A 73 7.70 -3.47 11.47
C SER A 73 7.76 -2.37 10.40
N ALA A 74 8.94 -2.13 9.80
CA ALA A 74 9.08 -1.19 8.69
C ALA A 74 8.30 -1.66 7.44
N ALA A 75 8.39 -2.93 7.09
CA ALA A 75 7.65 -3.52 5.98
C ALA A 75 6.14 -3.45 6.20
N MET A 76 5.68 -3.69 7.43
CA MET A 76 4.29 -3.57 7.82
C MET A 76 3.80 -2.12 7.76
N GLY A 77 4.61 -1.16 8.24
CA GLY A 77 4.33 0.27 8.09
C GLY A 77 4.27 0.70 6.62
N LEU A 78 5.16 0.20 5.78
CA LEU A 78 5.14 0.44 4.34
C LEU A 78 3.90 -0.18 3.68
N ALA A 79 3.53 -1.41 4.04
CA ALA A 79 2.34 -2.07 3.53
C ALA A 79 1.07 -1.31 3.91
N ILE A 80 0.99 -0.80 5.13
CA ILE A 80 -0.12 0.05 5.59
C ILE A 80 -0.13 1.37 4.82
N GLY A 81 1.01 2.05 4.70
CA GLY A 81 1.12 3.30 3.92
C GLY A 81 0.75 3.10 2.45
N PHE A 82 1.15 1.98 1.86
CA PHE A 82 0.81 1.62 0.48
C PHE A 82 -0.67 1.26 0.33
N THR A 83 -1.25 0.55 1.31
CA THR A 83 -2.69 0.24 1.34
C THR A 83 -3.50 1.54 1.42
N TRP A 84 -3.06 2.49 2.24
CA TRP A 84 -3.68 3.81 2.35
C TRP A 84 -3.55 4.63 1.06
N GLU A 85 -2.35 4.67 0.46
CA GLU A 85 -2.13 5.36 -0.82
C GLU A 85 -2.94 4.71 -1.95
N TRP A 86 -3.05 3.39 -1.97
CA TRP A 86 -3.88 2.66 -2.95
C TRP A 86 -5.36 3.00 -2.79
N LEU A 87 -5.90 2.98 -1.56
CA LEU A 87 -7.29 3.39 -1.29
C LEU A 87 -7.53 4.86 -1.65
N ARG A 88 -6.54 5.72 -1.47
CA ARG A 88 -6.61 7.13 -1.83
C ARG A 88 -6.62 7.33 -3.35
N GLU A 89 -5.76 6.64 -4.08
CA GLU A 89 -5.60 6.75 -5.54
C GLU A 89 -6.75 6.07 -6.31
N HIS A 90 -7.36 5.01 -5.76
CA HIS A 90 -8.40 4.24 -6.45
C HIS A 90 -9.71 5.01 -6.68
N LYS A 91 -9.91 6.13 -5.98
CA LYS A 91 -11.12 6.95 -6.10
C LYS A 91 -11.20 7.74 -7.41
N HIS A 92 -10.08 8.06 -8.05
CA HIS A 92 -10.07 8.85 -9.31
C HIS A 92 -10.17 8.02 -10.59
N ARG A 93 -9.89 6.70 -10.55
CA ARG A 93 -10.02 5.85 -11.74
C ARG A 93 -11.48 5.61 -12.15
N SER A 94 -12.43 5.72 -11.22
CA SER A 94 -13.86 5.62 -11.53
C SER A 94 -14.36 6.83 -12.35
N GLU A 95 -13.80 8.01 -12.09
CA GLU A 95 -14.17 9.25 -12.79
C GLU A 95 -13.53 9.32 -14.18
N ALA A 96 -12.27 8.89 -14.33
CA ALA A 96 -11.61 8.86 -15.64
C ALA A 96 -12.24 7.84 -16.60
N ALA A 97 -12.72 6.69 -16.10
CA ALA A 97 -13.45 5.71 -16.91
C ALA A 97 -14.84 6.22 -17.31
N ARG A 98 -15.55 6.91 -16.39
CA ARG A 98 -16.85 7.53 -16.67
C ARG A 98 -16.75 8.67 -17.67
N GLN A 99 -15.78 9.57 -17.52
CA GLN A 99 -15.58 10.69 -18.45
C GLN A 99 -15.15 10.22 -19.85
N ARG A 100 -14.35 9.15 -19.97
CA ARG A 100 -14.01 8.55 -21.27
C ARG A 100 -15.24 7.93 -21.95
N ALA A 101 -16.07 7.19 -21.20
CA ALA A 101 -17.29 6.61 -21.72
C ALA A 101 -18.33 7.67 -22.13
N GLU A 102 -18.44 8.78 -21.39
CA GLU A 102 -19.31 9.90 -21.75
C GLU A 102 -18.83 10.64 -23.00
N LYS A 103 -17.53 10.92 -23.13
CA LYS A 103 -16.96 11.54 -24.34
C LYS A 103 -17.21 10.67 -25.57
N GLU A 104 -16.97 9.37 -25.47
CA GLU A 104 -17.16 8.44 -26.58
C GLU A 104 -18.64 8.31 -26.97
N ARG A 105 -19.56 8.38 -25.99
CA ARG A 105 -21.00 8.42 -26.26
C ARG A 105 -21.43 9.72 -26.95
N LEU A 106 -20.91 10.87 -26.51
CA LEU A 106 -21.17 12.18 -27.10
C LEU A 106 -20.62 12.28 -28.53
N GLU A 107 -19.40 11.78 -28.78
CA GLU A 107 -18.81 11.74 -30.12
C GLU A 107 -19.62 10.85 -31.09
N ARG A 108 -20.11 9.70 -30.62
CA ARG A 108 -21.00 8.84 -31.43
C ARG A 108 -22.36 9.47 -31.70
N GLN A 109 -22.88 10.28 -30.77
CA GLN A 109 -24.12 11.03 -30.98
C GLN A 109 -23.91 12.18 -31.98
N LEU A 110 -22.82 12.94 -31.85
CA LEU A 110 -22.40 13.95 -32.82
C LEU A 110 -22.14 13.36 -34.21
N ALA A 111 -21.53 12.17 -34.29
CA ALA A 111 -21.31 11.49 -35.57
C ALA A 111 -22.63 10.99 -36.21
N LYS A 112 -23.62 10.61 -35.39
CA LYS A 112 -24.96 10.23 -35.87
C LYS A 112 -25.79 11.44 -36.27
N GLU A 113 -25.68 12.56 -35.56
CA GLU A 113 -26.39 13.81 -35.89
C GLU A 113 -25.76 14.51 -37.10
N ARG A 114 -24.43 14.46 -37.26
CA ARG A 114 -23.74 15.10 -38.39
C ARG A 114 -23.94 14.39 -39.72
N GLY A 115 -24.29 13.10 -39.73
CA GLY A 115 -24.55 12.34 -40.94
C GLY A 115 -23.38 12.32 -41.96
N PRO A 116 -23.42 11.45 -42.96
CA PRO A 116 -22.42 11.43 -44.04
C PRO A 116 -22.60 12.54 -45.10
N THR A 117 -23.60 13.42 -44.96
CA THR A 117 -24.07 14.27 -46.07
C THR A 117 -23.74 15.75 -45.94
N GLU A 118 -23.51 16.28 -44.73
CA GLU A 118 -23.40 17.73 -44.52
C GLU A 118 -22.09 18.34 -45.06
N GLN A 119 -20.98 17.59 -45.04
CA GLN A 119 -19.71 18.04 -45.64
C GLN A 119 -19.72 17.94 -47.18
N ASP A 120 -20.37 16.92 -47.72
CA ASP A 120 -20.50 16.73 -49.17
C ASP A 120 -21.44 17.78 -49.79
N ASP A 121 -22.51 18.16 -49.10
CA ASP A 121 -23.40 19.24 -49.57
C ASP A 121 -22.72 20.61 -49.58
N VAL A 122 -21.82 20.90 -48.63
CA VAL A 122 -21.05 22.16 -48.63
C VAL A 122 -19.99 22.18 -49.73
N LEU A 123 -19.30 21.06 -49.99
CA LEU A 123 -18.38 20.95 -51.12
C LEU A 123 -19.12 21.10 -52.46
N ALA A 124 -20.29 20.47 -52.60
CA ALA A 124 -21.12 20.56 -53.79
C ALA A 124 -21.71 21.97 -54.01
N LEU A 125 -21.98 22.72 -52.94
CA LEU A 125 -22.42 24.12 -53.03
C LEU A 125 -21.27 25.07 -53.42
N VAL A 126 -20.04 24.81 -52.95
CA VAL A 126 -18.87 25.60 -53.34
C VAL A 126 -18.50 25.32 -54.81
N GLU A 127 -18.52 24.06 -55.24
CA GLU A 127 -18.22 23.67 -56.63
C GLU A 127 -19.30 24.12 -57.62
N ARG A 128 -20.57 24.25 -57.18
CA ARG A 128 -21.66 24.83 -57.99
C ARG A 128 -21.59 26.35 -58.10
N ASN A 129 -20.94 27.03 -57.16
CA ASN A 129 -20.88 28.49 -57.07
C ASN A 129 -19.50 29.07 -57.46
N THR A 130 -18.64 28.23 -58.03
CA THR A 130 -17.37 28.61 -58.67
C THR A 130 -17.43 28.23 -60.14
#